data_AF-A0A2V2RTJ8-F1
#
_entry.id   AF-A0A2V2RTJ8-F1
#
_cell.length_a   1.000
_cell.length_b   1.000
_cell.length_c   1.000
_cell.angle_alpha   90.00
_cell.angle_beta   90.00
_cell.angle_gamma   90.00
#
_symmetry.space_group_name_H-M   'P 1'
#
loop_
_entity.id
_entity.type
_entity.pdbx_description
1 polymer ?
#
loop_
_entity_poly.entity_id
_entity_poly.type
_entity_poly.pdbx_seq_one_letter_code
_entity_poly.pdbx_strand_id
1 'polypeptide(L)'
;MAQWPADAEFICWAPQRAMHHRHFEFLLLLGALVALTGCRTLSARQAERIACATNMSAILIAARQWSLDEGDWLPQGFISMSNLLTSPLILHCPGDRSRHPISDWASLTPGRCSYQILNPGGPIEWTNSAYLRCKVHGDLLGYPDGRVFEGGARLEGGRCIAPLKKTK
;
A
#
# COMPACT_ATOMS: atom_id res chain seq x y z
N MET A 1 -11.82 3.00 -91.99
CA MET A 1 -10.74 3.20 -91.01
C MET A 1 -11.31 4.08 -89.91
N ALA A 2 -11.32 3.56 -88.68
CA ALA A 2 -12.25 3.96 -87.62
C ALA A 2 -11.90 5.32 -86.97
N GLN A 3 -12.95 6.13 -86.82
CA GLN A 3 -13.01 7.40 -86.10
C GLN A 3 -12.94 7.12 -84.58
N TRP A 4 -11.98 7.72 -83.87
CA TRP A 4 -11.92 7.69 -82.41
C TRP A 4 -12.81 8.79 -81.81
N PRO A 5 -13.62 8.53 -80.76
CA PRO A 5 -14.46 9.54 -80.13
C PRO A 5 -13.68 10.33 -79.06
N ALA A 6 -14.05 11.60 -78.92
CA ALA A 6 -13.35 12.64 -78.15
C ALA A 6 -13.93 12.85 -76.73
N ASP A 7 -14.37 11.78 -76.09
CA ASP A 7 -15.02 11.78 -74.79
C ASP A 7 -14.49 10.62 -73.91
N ALA A 8 -13.17 10.52 -73.79
CA ALA A 8 -12.57 9.82 -72.67
C ALA A 8 -12.70 10.70 -71.42
N GLU A 9 -13.86 10.64 -70.77
CA GLU A 9 -14.04 11.14 -69.41
C GLU A 9 -12.98 10.48 -68.51
N PHE A 10 -12.02 11.30 -68.10
CA PHE A 10 -11.10 10.99 -67.02
C PHE A 10 -11.92 10.73 -65.75
N ILE A 11 -12.16 9.46 -65.42
CA ILE A 11 -12.58 9.07 -64.08
C ILE A 11 -11.39 9.36 -63.15
N CYS A 12 -11.45 10.55 -62.53
CA CYS A 12 -10.53 10.96 -61.50
C CYS A 12 -10.67 9.99 -60.33
N TRP A 13 -9.67 9.14 -60.11
CA TRP A 13 -9.56 8.33 -58.91
C TRP A 13 -9.27 9.30 -57.74
N ALA A 14 -10.32 9.75 -57.05
CA ALA A 14 -10.18 10.52 -55.83
C ALA A 14 -9.48 9.65 -54.77
N PRO A 15 -8.36 10.07 -54.17
CA PRO A 15 -7.71 9.28 -53.15
C PRO A 15 -8.58 9.28 -51.89
N GLN A 16 -9.19 8.13 -51.56
CA GLN A 16 -9.89 7.86 -50.27
C GLN A 16 -8.89 7.80 -49.08
N ARG A 17 -7.95 8.74 -48.99
CA ARG A 17 -6.81 8.71 -48.05
C ARG A 17 -6.84 9.80 -46.98
N ALA A 18 -7.99 10.44 -46.76
CA ALA A 18 -8.10 11.54 -45.79
C ALA A 18 -8.75 11.16 -44.45
N MET A 19 -9.52 10.07 -44.37
CA MET A 19 -10.21 9.68 -43.12
C MET A 19 -9.36 8.85 -42.15
N HIS A 20 -8.29 8.17 -42.59
CA HIS A 20 -7.47 7.34 -41.71
C HIS A 20 -6.52 8.12 -40.80
N HIS A 21 -6.08 9.32 -41.20
CA HIS A 21 -5.10 10.11 -40.44
C HIS A 21 -5.69 10.63 -39.12
N ARG A 22 -6.92 11.15 -39.16
CA ARG A 22 -7.57 11.74 -37.98
C ARG A 22 -7.93 10.65 -36.95
N HIS A 23 -8.38 9.49 -37.40
CA HIS A 23 -8.68 8.36 -36.53
C HIS A 23 -7.40 7.80 -35.87
N PHE A 24 -6.29 7.76 -36.62
CA PHE A 24 -5.00 7.33 -36.08
C PHE A 24 -4.46 8.31 -35.03
N GLU A 25 -4.54 9.62 -35.27
CA GLU A 25 -4.19 10.65 -34.27
C GLU A 25 -5.06 10.56 -33.01
N PHE A 26 -6.38 10.40 -33.15
CA PHE A 26 -7.27 10.21 -32.00
C PHE A 26 -6.94 8.96 -31.19
N LEU A 27 -6.62 7.84 -31.86
CA LEU A 27 -6.22 6.61 -31.18
C LEU A 27 -4.87 6.75 -30.46
N LEU A 28 -3.91 7.47 -31.04
CA LEU A 28 -2.64 7.78 -30.39
C LEU A 28 -2.83 8.65 -29.14
N LEU A 29 -3.67 9.68 -29.23
CA LEU A 29 -3.99 10.57 -28.09
C LEU A 29 -4.72 9.81 -26.98
N LEU A 30 -5.69 8.95 -27.32
CA LEU A 30 -6.38 8.09 -26.34
C LEU A 30 -5.42 7.10 -25.68
N GLY A 31 -4.54 6.46 -26.46
CA GLY A 31 -3.51 5.55 -25.92
C GLY A 31 -2.56 6.25 -24.95
N ALA A 32 -2.11 7.47 -25.27
CA ALA A 32 -1.27 8.27 -24.40
C ALA A 32 -1.98 8.66 -23.09
N LEU A 33 -3.26 9.01 -23.16
CA LEU A 33 -4.06 9.39 -21.99
C LEU A 33 -4.30 8.22 -21.00
N VAL A 34 -4.49 7.01 -21.54
CA VAL A 34 -4.59 5.77 -20.75
C VAL A 34 -3.25 5.41 -20.10
N ALA A 35 -2.13 5.54 -20.82
CA ALA A 35 -0.80 5.25 -20.29
C ALA A 35 -0.41 6.17 -19.11
N LEU A 36 -0.74 7.47 -19.22
CA LEU A 36 -0.46 8.45 -18.16
C LEU A 36 -1.29 8.24 -16.89
N THR A 37 -2.49 7.66 -17.01
CA THR A 37 -3.39 7.42 -15.87
C THR A 37 -3.11 6.09 -15.17
N GLY A 38 -2.76 5.02 -15.90
CA GLY A 38 -2.50 3.69 -15.33
C GLY A 38 -1.32 3.65 -14.33
N CYS A 39 -0.25 4.43 -14.58
CA CYS A 39 0.96 4.42 -13.75
C CYS A 39 0.75 4.95 -12.32
N ARG A 40 -0.27 5.80 -12.09
CA ARG A 40 -0.52 6.47 -10.80
C ARG A 40 -0.93 5.52 -9.67
N THR A 41 -1.52 4.37 -9.99
CA THR A 41 -2.12 3.49 -8.98
C THR A 41 -1.10 2.60 -8.26
N LEU A 42 -0.03 2.20 -8.96
CA LEU A 42 1.02 1.35 -8.38
C LEU A 42 1.92 2.14 -7.43
N SER A 43 2.27 3.37 -7.79
CA SER A 43 3.07 4.26 -6.93
C SER A 43 2.31 4.67 -5.66
N ALA A 44 0.99 4.92 -5.76
CA ALA A 44 0.16 5.23 -4.60
C ALA A 44 0.11 4.06 -3.59
N ARG A 45 -0.09 2.82 -4.06
CA ARG A 45 -0.09 1.64 -3.17
C ARG A 45 1.26 1.43 -2.49
N GLN A 46 2.35 1.63 -3.22
CA GLN A 46 3.69 1.53 -2.65
C GLN A 46 3.91 2.62 -1.58
N ALA A 47 3.48 3.85 -1.84
CA ALA A 47 3.56 4.95 -0.88
C ALA A 47 2.73 4.68 0.38
N GLU A 48 1.49 4.21 0.24
CA GLU A 48 0.62 3.81 1.36
C GLU A 48 1.27 2.72 2.22
N ARG A 49 1.94 1.76 1.57
CA ARG A 49 2.64 0.66 2.24
C ARG A 49 3.89 1.12 3.00
N ILE A 50 4.71 1.97 2.39
CA ILE A 50 5.87 2.59 3.05
C ILE A 50 5.42 3.41 4.26
N ALA A 51 4.40 4.25 4.09
CA ALA A 51 3.84 5.06 5.18
C ALA A 51 3.25 4.18 6.30
N CYS A 52 2.61 3.06 5.95
CA CYS A 52 2.17 2.08 6.94
C CYS A 52 3.34 1.50 7.75
N ALA A 53 4.45 1.14 7.09
CA ALA A 53 5.65 0.65 7.77
C ALA A 53 6.28 1.73 8.67
N THR A 54 6.33 2.99 8.23
CA THR A 54 6.79 4.11 9.05
C THR A 54 5.93 4.29 10.31
N ASN A 55 4.61 4.24 10.18
CA ASN A 55 3.71 4.28 11.34
C ASN A 55 3.96 3.09 12.29
N MET A 56 4.18 1.89 11.76
CA MET A 56 4.52 0.72 12.59
C MET A 56 5.84 0.93 13.34
N SER A 57 6.89 1.39 12.67
CA SER A 57 8.17 1.67 13.33
C SER A 57 8.02 2.69 14.46
N ALA A 58 7.27 3.77 14.24
CA ALA A 58 7.01 4.75 15.28
C ALA A 58 6.25 4.17 16.49
N ILE A 59 5.25 3.31 16.25
CA ILE A 59 4.52 2.59 17.31
C ILE A 59 5.46 1.66 18.08
N LEU A 60 6.36 0.94 17.40
CA LEU A 60 7.31 0.02 18.04
C LEU A 60 8.35 0.78 18.88
N ILE A 61 8.83 1.92 18.41
CA ILE A 61 9.74 2.79 19.17
C ILE A 61 9.03 3.30 20.43
N ALA A 62 7.78 3.74 20.32
CA ALA A 62 6.99 4.14 21.49
C ALA A 62 6.80 2.97 22.48
N ALA A 63 6.52 1.76 21.99
CA ALA A 63 6.40 0.57 22.84
C ALA A 63 7.72 0.23 23.55
N ARG A 64 8.86 0.37 22.87
CA ARG A 64 10.19 0.17 23.46
C ARG A 64 10.54 1.25 24.46
N GLN A 65 10.18 2.51 24.20
CA GLN A 65 10.41 3.58 25.17
C GLN A 65 9.57 3.36 26.42
N TRP A 66 8.31 2.94 26.27
CA TRP A 66 7.45 2.57 27.38
C TRP A 66 8.06 1.44 28.23
N SER A 67 8.61 0.40 27.58
CA SER A 67 9.16 -0.75 28.29
C SER A 67 10.37 -0.40 29.17
N LEU A 68 11.14 0.63 28.81
CA LEU A 68 12.29 1.08 29.61
C LEU A 68 11.84 1.61 30.98
N ASP A 69 10.64 2.18 31.07
CA ASP A 69 10.10 2.74 32.32
C ASP A 69 9.32 1.68 33.14
N GLU A 70 8.89 0.59 32.50
CA GLU A 70 7.97 -0.41 33.07
C GLU A 70 8.61 -1.80 33.27
N GLY A 71 9.94 -1.85 33.33
CA GLY A 71 10.68 -3.06 33.69
C GLY A 71 10.79 -4.10 32.57
N ASP A 72 11.03 -3.64 31.34
CA ASP A 72 11.31 -4.46 30.15
C ASP A 72 10.12 -5.28 29.62
N TRP A 73 8.90 -4.91 30.00
CA TRP A 73 7.66 -5.47 29.44
C TRP A 73 7.09 -4.58 28.34
N LEU A 74 6.49 -5.20 27.32
CA LEU A 74 5.77 -4.49 26.27
C LEU A 74 4.39 -4.04 26.75
N PRO A 75 3.86 -2.92 26.24
CA PRO A 75 2.55 -2.45 26.65
C PRO A 75 1.44 -3.45 26.27
N GLN A 76 0.43 -3.56 27.12
CA GLN A 76 -0.73 -4.42 26.85
C GLN A 76 -1.69 -3.82 25.82
N GLY A 77 -1.64 -2.49 25.65
CA GLY A 77 -2.55 -1.75 24.79
C GLY A 77 -1.97 -0.42 24.32
N PHE A 78 -2.54 0.12 23.25
CA PHE A 78 -2.15 1.43 22.70
C PHE A 78 -2.38 2.59 23.69
N ILE A 79 -3.40 2.49 24.56
CA ILE A 79 -3.70 3.51 25.57
C ILE A 79 -2.54 3.64 26.58
N SER A 80 -1.92 2.54 26.99
CA SER A 80 -0.82 2.53 27.96
C SER A 80 0.39 3.34 27.49
N MET A 81 0.61 3.42 26.17
CA MET A 81 1.72 4.18 25.56
C MET A 81 1.23 5.43 24.80
N SER A 82 -0.01 5.89 25.05
CA SER A 82 -0.60 7.02 24.33
C SER A 82 0.16 8.34 24.51
N ASN A 83 0.82 8.54 25.64
CA ASN A 83 1.71 9.66 25.93
C ASN A 83 2.99 9.67 25.08
N LEU A 84 3.42 8.50 24.59
CA LEU A 84 4.61 8.34 23.76
C LEU A 84 4.27 8.39 22.25
N LEU A 85 3.00 8.28 21.92
CA LEU A 85 2.50 8.40 20.56
C LEU A 85 2.13 9.86 20.29
N THR A 86 2.75 10.48 19.29
CA THR A 86 2.53 11.90 18.95
C THR A 86 1.06 12.23 18.65
N SER A 87 0.32 11.29 18.06
CA SER A 87 -1.08 11.47 17.70
C SER A 87 -1.78 10.11 17.56
N PRO A 88 -3.07 9.99 17.91
CA PRO A 88 -3.83 8.76 17.66
C PRO A 88 -4.00 8.46 16.15
N LEU A 89 -3.78 9.45 15.26
CA LEU A 89 -3.79 9.25 13.81
C LEU A 89 -2.76 8.22 13.34
N ILE A 90 -1.66 8.05 14.08
CA ILE A 90 -0.63 7.05 13.74
C ILE A 90 -1.16 5.60 13.80
N LEU A 91 -2.25 5.39 14.53
CA LEU A 91 -2.94 4.10 14.66
C LEU A 91 -3.89 3.80 13.49
N HIS A 92 -3.97 4.71 12.52
CA HIS A 92 -4.68 4.53 11.26
C HIS A 92 -3.68 4.21 10.14
N CYS A 93 -3.94 3.14 9.39
CA CYS A 93 -3.11 2.76 8.25
C CYS A 93 -3.52 3.59 7.02
N PRO A 94 -2.57 4.19 6.26
CA PRO A 94 -2.89 4.98 5.07
C PRO A 94 -3.63 4.23 3.97
N GLY A 95 -3.47 2.90 3.89
CA GLY A 95 -4.21 2.04 2.97
C GLY A 95 -5.61 1.65 3.47
N ASP A 96 -6.00 2.06 4.68
CA ASP A 96 -7.27 1.68 5.29
C ASP A 96 -8.42 2.55 4.80
N ARG A 97 -9.12 2.08 3.77
CA ARG A 97 -10.32 2.73 3.25
C ARG A 97 -11.58 2.41 4.08
N SER A 98 -11.50 1.47 5.02
CA SER A 98 -12.67 0.90 5.69
C SER A 98 -13.02 1.60 7.01
N ARG A 99 -11.99 2.12 7.71
CA ARG A 99 -12.12 2.72 9.03
C ARG A 99 -11.91 4.22 8.93
N HIS A 100 -12.61 4.98 9.77
CA HIS A 100 -12.37 6.42 9.90
C HIS A 100 -11.11 6.65 10.75
N PRO A 101 -10.24 7.60 10.38
CA PRO A 101 -9.10 8.00 11.20
C PRO A 101 -9.51 8.34 12.63
N ILE A 102 -8.62 8.07 13.58
CA ILE A 102 -8.84 8.33 15.00
C ILE A 102 -8.23 9.69 15.32
N SER A 103 -9.07 10.68 15.61
CA SER A 103 -8.66 12.05 15.93
C SER A 103 -8.35 12.26 17.41
N ASP A 104 -8.86 11.40 18.28
CA ASP A 104 -8.83 11.55 19.73
C ASP A 104 -8.65 10.20 20.42
N TRP A 105 -7.97 10.20 21.56
CA TRP A 105 -7.69 8.97 22.33
C TRP A 105 -8.95 8.36 22.95
N ALA A 106 -9.98 9.17 23.24
CA ALA A 106 -11.23 8.70 23.82
C ALA A 106 -12.05 7.84 22.86
N SER A 107 -11.95 8.08 21.55
CA SER A 107 -12.61 7.29 20.50
C SER A 107 -11.82 6.04 20.08
N LEU A 108 -10.64 5.81 20.67
CA LEU A 108 -9.83 4.64 20.37
C LEU A 108 -10.52 3.37 20.84
N THR A 109 -10.92 2.55 19.89
CA THR A 109 -11.41 1.18 20.13
C THR A 109 -10.65 0.18 19.27
N PRO A 110 -10.54 -1.10 19.67
CA PRO A 110 -9.87 -2.13 18.88
C PRO A 110 -10.43 -2.26 17.45
N GLY A 111 -11.72 -1.96 17.27
CA GLY A 111 -12.40 -1.97 15.98
C GLY A 111 -12.01 -0.81 15.06
N ARG A 112 -11.57 0.34 15.60
CA ARG A 112 -11.20 1.53 14.82
C ARG A 112 -9.71 1.65 14.54
N CYS A 113 -8.86 0.96 15.29
CA CYS A 113 -7.42 0.90 15.02
C CYS A 113 -7.14 0.04 13.77
N SER A 114 -6.21 0.43 12.91
CA SER A 114 -5.78 -0.41 11.77
C SER A 114 -4.72 -1.43 12.17
N TYR A 115 -4.08 -1.25 13.32
CA TYR A 115 -3.05 -2.14 13.85
C TYR A 115 -3.58 -3.04 14.96
N GLN A 116 -2.86 -4.13 15.23
CA GLN A 116 -3.18 -5.06 16.30
C GLN A 116 -1.89 -5.47 17.03
N ILE A 117 -1.96 -5.43 18.35
CA ILE A 117 -0.96 -6.00 19.25
C ILE A 117 -1.19 -7.51 19.32
N LEU A 118 -0.14 -8.29 19.07
CA LEU A 118 -0.15 -9.75 19.03
C LEU A 118 0.24 -10.37 20.37
N ASN A 119 1.22 -9.77 21.04
CA ASN A 119 1.80 -10.27 22.29
C ASN A 119 1.76 -9.17 23.37
N PRO A 120 0.56 -8.82 23.89
CA PRO A 120 0.42 -7.78 24.91
C PRO A 120 1.11 -8.23 26.21
N GLY A 121 1.92 -7.36 26.82
CA GLY A 121 2.64 -7.72 28.05
C GLY A 121 3.76 -8.75 27.87
N GLY A 122 4.18 -9.04 26.63
CA GLY A 122 5.36 -9.88 26.41
C GLY A 122 6.65 -9.14 26.82
N PRO A 123 7.73 -9.85 27.21
CA PRO A 123 9.02 -9.22 27.44
C PRO A 123 9.61 -8.63 26.15
N ILE A 124 10.30 -7.50 26.27
CA ILE A 124 10.96 -6.78 25.16
C ILE A 124 12.01 -7.64 24.45
N GLU A 125 12.60 -8.61 25.15
CA GLU A 125 13.63 -9.51 24.65
C GLU A 125 13.13 -10.49 23.56
N TRP A 126 11.82 -10.64 23.40
CA TRP A 126 11.19 -11.46 22.36
C TRP A 126 11.30 -10.85 20.96
N THR A 127 12.52 -10.50 20.55
CA THR A 127 12.88 -9.89 19.26
C THR A 127 12.60 -10.78 18.05
N ASN A 128 12.34 -12.07 18.26
CA ASN A 128 11.92 -13.03 17.22
C ASN A 128 10.41 -13.28 17.20
N SER A 129 9.64 -12.64 18.07
CA SER A 129 8.18 -12.74 18.12
C SER A 129 7.56 -11.44 17.63
N ALA A 130 6.71 -11.50 16.61
CA ALA A 130 6.00 -10.32 16.15
C ALA A 130 5.12 -9.76 17.28
N TYR A 131 5.25 -8.48 17.56
CA TYR A 131 4.47 -7.77 18.57
C TYR A 131 3.32 -6.98 17.95
N LEU A 132 3.53 -6.41 16.75
CA LEU A 132 2.55 -5.57 16.06
C LEU A 132 2.26 -6.13 14.68
N ARG A 133 1.00 -6.07 14.23
CA ARG A 133 0.65 -6.30 12.82
C ARG A 133 -0.30 -5.24 12.29
N CYS A 134 -0.26 -5.01 10.99
CA CYS A 134 -1.30 -4.24 10.30
C CYS A 134 -2.45 -5.17 9.90
N LYS A 135 -3.71 -4.75 10.14
CA LYS A 135 -4.90 -5.50 9.71
C LYS A 135 -5.23 -5.29 8.23
N VAL A 136 -4.67 -4.26 7.60
CA VAL A 136 -4.83 -3.95 6.16
C VAL A 136 -3.72 -4.61 5.35
N HIS A 137 -2.47 -4.38 5.73
CA HIS A 137 -1.29 -5.06 5.17
C HIS A 137 -0.94 -6.26 6.06
N GLY A 138 -1.70 -7.35 5.92
CA GLY A 138 -1.61 -8.52 6.81
C GLY A 138 -0.25 -9.24 6.80
N ASP A 139 0.61 -8.93 5.83
CA ASP A 139 1.97 -9.41 5.69
C ASP A 139 3.01 -8.51 6.37
N LEU A 140 2.63 -7.32 6.87
CA LEU A 140 3.53 -6.46 7.65
C LEU A 140 3.51 -6.83 9.12
N LEU A 141 4.67 -7.28 9.62
CA LEU A 141 4.89 -7.65 11.01
C LEU A 141 5.97 -6.78 11.65
N GLY A 142 5.68 -6.25 12.84
CA GLY A 142 6.56 -5.42 13.63
C GLY A 142 7.07 -6.16 14.86
N TYR A 143 8.36 -6.03 15.16
CA TYR A 143 9.04 -6.72 16.24
C TYR A 143 9.42 -5.73 17.36
N PRO A 144 9.59 -6.22 18.61
CA PRO A 144 9.90 -5.37 19.77
C PRO A 144 11.14 -4.46 19.63
N ASP A 145 12.07 -4.83 18.76
CA ASP A 145 13.30 -4.06 18.47
C ASP A 145 13.11 -2.94 17.44
N GLY A 146 11.88 -2.69 16.99
CA GLY A 146 11.57 -1.65 16.00
C GLY A 146 11.67 -2.09 14.55
N ARG A 147 12.09 -3.34 14.28
CA ARG A 147 12.13 -3.87 12.91
C ARG A 147 10.72 -4.15 12.40
N VAL A 148 10.49 -3.81 11.15
CA VAL A 148 9.27 -4.14 10.40
C VAL A 148 9.67 -5.02 9.23
N PHE A 149 9.07 -6.20 9.13
CA PHE A 149 9.30 -7.15 8.07
C PHE A 149 8.07 -7.33 7.20
N GLU A 150 8.30 -7.38 5.90
CA GLU A 150 7.31 -7.83 4.93
C GLU A 150 7.43 -9.35 4.81
N GLY A 151 6.50 -10.08 5.42
CA GLY A 151 6.52 -11.52 5.49
C GLY A 151 5.26 -12.12 4.87
N GLY A 152 5.39 -12.75 3.70
CA GLY A 152 4.40 -13.70 3.18
C GLY A 152 4.29 -14.99 4.01
N ALA A 153 4.67 -14.96 5.29
CA ALA A 153 4.61 -16.09 6.19
C ALA A 153 3.19 -16.16 6.77
N ARG A 154 2.45 -17.18 6.31
CA ARG A 154 1.18 -17.60 6.91
C ARG A 154 1.41 -17.86 8.40
N LEU A 155 0.77 -17.07 9.26
CA LEU A 155 0.79 -17.27 10.72
C LEU A 155 0.05 -18.57 11.05
N GLU A 156 0.77 -19.67 11.24
CA GLU A 156 0.26 -20.82 11.99
C GLU A 156 0.82 -20.75 13.43
N GLY A 157 -0.07 -20.52 14.41
CA GLY A 157 0.27 -20.64 15.83
C GLY A 157 1.24 -19.59 16.39
N GLY A 158 1.24 -18.35 15.89
CA GLY A 158 1.94 -17.23 16.54
C GLY A 158 3.47 -17.22 16.43
N ARG A 159 4.07 -18.14 15.64
CA ARG A 159 5.51 -18.15 15.35
C ARG A 159 5.77 -17.61 13.95
N CYS A 160 6.67 -16.63 13.84
CA CYS A 160 7.16 -16.15 12.56
C CYS A 160 8.16 -17.17 12.00
N ILE A 161 7.70 -18.03 11.10
CA ILE A 161 8.60 -18.90 10.33
C ILE A 161 9.23 -18.02 9.25
N ALA A 162 10.57 -17.94 9.22
CA ALA A 162 11.29 -17.15 8.23
C ALA A 162 10.86 -17.52 6.80
N PRO A 163 10.75 -16.55 5.88
CA PRO A 163 10.37 -16.85 4.51
C PRO A 163 11.42 -17.78 3.89
N LEU A 164 10.97 -18.96 3.44
CA LEU A 164 11.78 -19.86 2.65
C LEU A 164 12.28 -19.08 1.43
N LYS A 165 13.60 -18.95 1.30
CA LYS A 165 14.24 -18.35 0.14
C LYS A 165 13.72 -19.09 -1.10
N LYS A 166 13.08 -18.38 -2.03
CA LYS A 166 12.76 -18.93 -3.35
C LYS A 166 14.10 -19.19 -4.05
N THR A 167 14.57 -20.43 -3.99
CA THR A 167 15.64 -20.92 -4.85
C THR A 167 15.15 -20.87 -6.28
N LYS A 168 15.93 -20.20 -7.13
CA LYS A 168 15.69 -20.08 -8.56
C LYS A 168 16.03 -21.39 -9.26
#